data_AF-A0A5K0ZZW6-F1
#
_entry.id   AF-A0A5K0ZZW6-F1
#
_cell.length_a   1.000
_cell.length_b   1.000
_cell.length_c   1.000
_cell.angle_alpha   90.00
_cell.angle_beta   90.00
_cell.angle_gamma   90.00
#
_symmetry.space_group_name_H-M   'P 1'
#
loop_
_entity.id
_entity.type
_entity.pdbx_description
1 polymer ?
#
loop_
_entity_poly.entity_id
_entity_poly.type
_entity_poly.pdbx_seq_one_letter_code
_entity_poly.pdbx_strand_id
1 'polypeptide(L)' 'EDPASRPTMSAIINMLESNSPTLPTPQRPPLVFSSDSSCFSTSGTISGSSKSGSGSSP' A
#
# COMPACT_ATOMS: atom_id res chain seq x y z
N GLU A 1 -6.46 -19.08 17.64
CA GLU A 1 -5.24 -19.92 17.49
C GLU A 1 -4.45 -20.00 18.78
N ASP A 2 -3.71 -21.09 19.00
CA ASP A 2 -2.79 -21.27 20.14
C ASP A 2 -1.35 -20.83 19.75
N PRO A 3 -0.68 -19.93 20.48
CA PRO A 3 0.71 -19.60 20.20
C PRO A 3 1.66 -20.81 20.27
N ALA A 4 1.35 -21.82 21.09
CA ALA A 4 2.18 -23.04 21.20
C ALA A 4 2.06 -23.96 19.98
N SER A 5 1.04 -23.78 19.13
CA SER A 5 0.91 -24.52 17.87
C SER A 5 1.77 -23.95 16.75
N ARG A 6 2.46 -22.81 16.95
CA ARG A 6 3.38 -22.25 15.96
C ARG A 6 4.72 -23.00 16.02
N PRO A 7 5.32 -23.35 14.87
CA PRO A 7 6.65 -23.95 14.86
C PRO A 7 7.69 -22.99 15.44
N THR A 8 8.71 -23.55 16.07
CA THR A 8 9.88 -22.79 16.53
C THR A 8 10.67 -22.24 15.33
N MET A 9 11.51 -21.22 15.54
CA MET A 9 12.40 -20.70 14.48
C MET A 9 13.32 -21.78 13.92
N SER A 10 13.81 -22.70 14.76
CA SER A 10 14.59 -23.85 14.30
C SER A 10 13.76 -24.78 13.40
N ALA A 11 12.53 -25.13 13.79
CA ALA A 11 11.66 -25.95 12.97
C ALA A 11 11.35 -25.29 11.61
N ILE A 12 11.16 -23.97 11.58
CA ILE A 12 10.96 -23.21 10.34
C ILE A 12 12.18 -23.31 9.43
N ILE A 13 13.38 -23.07 9.95
CA ILE A 13 14.63 -23.15 9.17
C ILE A 13 14.82 -24.57 8.60
N ASN A 14 14.64 -25.60 9.44
CA ASN A 14 14.76 -27.00 9.01
C ASN A 14 13.75 -27.35 7.90
N MET A 15 12.51 -26.86 7.97
CA MET A 15 11.50 -27.07 6.92
C MET A 15 11.85 -26.35 5.61
N LEU A 16 12.41 -25.13 5.69
CA LEU A 16 12.82 -24.34 4.52
C LEU A 16 14.06 -24.93 3.84
N GLU A 17 15.02 -25.44 4.61
CA GLU A 17 16.22 -26.09 4.09
C GLU A 17 15.90 -27.45 3.44
N SER A 18 15.07 -28.27 4.10
CA SER A 18 14.69 -29.58 3.57
C SER A 18 13.76 -29.52 2.36
N ASN A 19 12.98 -28.44 2.21
CA ASN A 19 12.05 -28.23 1.10
C ASN A 19 12.45 -27.00 0.26
N SER A 20 13.74 -26.83 -0.08
CA SER A 20 14.12 -25.85 -1.09
C SER A 20 13.94 -26.45 -2.49
N PRO A 21 12.80 -26.28 -3.19
CA PRO A 21 12.72 -26.68 -4.59
C PRO A 21 13.75 -25.89 -5.39
N THR A 22 14.46 -26.56 -6.28
CA THR A 22 15.24 -25.91 -7.34
C THR A 22 14.28 -25.29 -8.35
N LEU A 23 13.69 -24.15 -7.99
CA LEU A 23 12.85 -23.40 -8.90
C LEU A 23 13.72 -22.79 -10.00
N PRO A 24 13.28 -22.84 -11.27
CA PRO A 24 14.01 -22.17 -12.34
C PRO A 24 14.05 -20.67 -12.06
N THR A 25 15.17 -20.04 -12.39
CA THR A 25 15.29 -18.58 -12.32
C THR A 25 14.18 -17.94 -13.17
N PRO A 26 13.34 -17.06 -12.61
CA PRO A 26 12.29 -16.40 -13.37
C PRO A 26 12.93 -15.55 -14.48
N GLN A 27 12.56 -15.82 -15.74
CA GLN A 27 13.09 -15.08 -16.90
C GLN A 27 12.46 -13.69 -17.08
N ARG A 28 11.31 -13.45 -16.44
CA ARG A 28 10.56 -12.21 -16.56
C ARG A 28 10.27 -11.64 -15.17
N PRO A 29 10.25 -10.31 -15.02
CA PRO A 29 9.84 -9.69 -13.76
C PRO A 29 8.44 -10.14 -13.33
N PRO A 30 8.15 -10.14 -12.02
CA PRO A 30 6.79 -10.31 -11.53
C PRO A 30 5.82 -9.30 -12.17
N LEU A 31 4.56 -9.70 -12.34
CA LEU A 31 3.51 -8.78 -12.75
C LEU A 31 3.35 -7.68 -11.70
N VAL A 32 3.56 -6.44 -12.09
CA VAL A 32 3.32 -5.28 -11.23
C VAL A 32 1.93 -4.75 -11.56
N PHE A 33 1.00 -4.85 -10.62
CA PHE A 33 -0.28 -4.16 -10.71
C PHE A 33 -0.05 -2.70 -10.30
N SER A 34 -0.03 -1.80 -11.28
CA SER A 34 -0.11 -0.37 -11.00
C SER A 34 -1.43 -0.08 -10.32
N SER A 35 -1.40 0.44 -9.10
CA SER A 35 -2.56 1.12 -8.53
C SER A 35 -2.76 2.38 -9.36
N ASP A 36 -3.59 2.30 -10.39
CA ASP A 36 -4.03 3.50 -11.10
C ASP A 36 -4.83 4.34 -10.09
N SER A 37 -4.14 5.28 -9.44
CA SER A 37 -4.77 6.38 -8.74
C SER A 37 -5.38 7.28 -9.80
N SER A 38 -6.48 6.84 -10.40
CA SER A 38 -7.34 7.73 -11.18
C SER A 38 -7.73 8.85 -10.24
N CYS A 39 -7.07 9.99 -10.41
CA CYS A 39 -7.45 11.21 -9.73
C CYS A 39 -8.92 11.43 -10.10
N PHE A 40 -9.82 11.29 -9.13
CA PHE A 40 -11.16 11.81 -9.27
C PHE A 40 -10.97 13.32 -9.35
N SER A 41 -10.83 13.81 -10.58
CA SER A 41 -10.87 15.24 -10.86
C SER A 41 -12.30 15.66 -10.58
N THR A 42 -12.57 15.98 -9.33
CA THR A 42 -13.77 16.70 -8.94
C THR A 42 -13.62 18.09 -9.53
N SER A 43 -13.95 18.23 -10.82
CA SER A 43 -14.12 19.52 -11.46
C SER A 43 -15.43 20.11 -10.93
N GLY A 44 -15.34 20.65 -9.72
CA GLY A 44 -16.38 21.43 -9.07
C GLY A 44 -15.83 22.81 -8.84
N THR A 45 -16.03 23.71 -9.80
CA THR A 45 -15.88 25.15 -9.57
C THR A 45 -16.91 25.57 -8.53
N ILE A 46 -16.54 25.65 -7.25
CA ILE A 46 -17.33 26.45 -6.30
C ILE A 46 -16.82 27.89 -6.37
N SER A 47 -17.36 28.63 -7.33
CA SER A 47 -17.33 30.09 -7.30
C SER A 47 -18.12 30.54 -6.06
N GLY A 48 -17.39 30.87 -5.00
CA GLY A 48 -17.92 31.47 -3.78
C GLY A 48 -17.30 32.85 -3.60
N SER A 49 -17.92 33.88 -4.17
CA SER A 49 -17.59 35.28 -3.92
C SER A 49 -18.03 35.68 -2.50
N SER A 50 -17.09 35.72 -1.56
CA SER A 50 -17.32 36.26 -0.22
C SER A 50 -17.16 37.79 -0.25
N LYS A 51 -18.28 38.48 -0.08
CA LYS A 51 -18.45 39.94 -0.11
C LYS A 51 -17.89 40.62 1.16
N SER A 52 -17.32 41.81 0.91
CA SER A 52 -16.82 42.89 1.79
C SER A 52 -17.39 43.03 3.21
N GLY A 53 -16.51 43.38 4.16
CA GLY A 53 -16.86 44.00 5.45
C GLY A 53 -15.78 44.99 5.89
N SER A 54 -16.13 46.28 5.88
CA SER A 54 -15.33 47.44 6.30
C SER A 54 -15.30 47.61 7.82
N GLY A 55 -14.17 48.06 8.39
CA GLY A 55 -14.09 48.53 9.77
C GLY A 55 -12.77 49.27 10.04
N SER A 56 -12.86 50.59 10.15
CA SER A 56 -11.76 51.55 10.13
C SER A 56 -11.23 51.93 11.52
N SER A 57 -9.90 52.09 11.61
CA SER A 57 -9.13 53.16 12.31
C SER A 57 -9.16 53.26 13.86
N PRO A 58 -8.23 54.02 14.49
CA PRO A 58 -6.94 54.55 14.00
C PRO A 58 -5.71 53.87 14.63
#